data_AF-D1PUI3-F1
#
_entry.id   AF-D1PUI3-F1
#
_cell.length_a   1.000
_cell.length_b   1.000
_cell.length_c   1.000
_cell.angle_alpha   90.00
_cell.angle_beta   90.00
_cell.angle_gamma   90.00
#
_symmetry.space_group_name_H-M   'P 1'
#
loop_
_entity.id
_entity.type
_entity.pdbx_description
1 polymer ?
#
loop_
_entity_poly.entity_id
_entity_poly.type
_entity_poly.pdbx_seq_one_letter_code
_entity_poly.pdbx_strand_id
1 'polypeptide(L)'
;MTELWQSIPDSIIPYIERSQRQEMTDFIAMGAEAKVRHALQGESKMDTITSDYIHLTLNESMQMELKRLPHEGGDSILCLVKTWGGPCQESEVYFYSQDWQPLAIANPLAKYRENPLLSRPDTMSPEKFEELSHKVGFVLAAASLSPTDNSLSVYQSVPLLSAEDNQKIKTMLTPVSLKWNGQGFKLTNT
;
A
#
# COMPACT_ATOMS: atom_id res chain seq x y z
N MET A 1 -6.62 -13.01 -11.54
CA MET A 1 -7.09 -11.92 -10.65
C MET A 1 -8.58 -11.63 -10.80
N THR A 2 -9.17 -11.71 -11.99
CA THR A 2 -10.62 -11.45 -12.19
C THR A 2 -11.51 -12.30 -11.27
N GLU A 3 -11.29 -13.60 -11.17
CA GLU A 3 -12.05 -14.48 -10.27
C GLU A 3 -11.87 -14.10 -8.80
N LEU A 4 -10.64 -13.76 -8.38
CA LEU A 4 -10.35 -13.30 -7.02
C LEU A 4 -11.06 -11.98 -6.72
N TRP A 5 -11.11 -11.06 -7.67
CA TRP A 5 -11.88 -9.81 -7.54
C TRP A 5 -13.38 -10.08 -7.33
N GLN A 6 -13.96 -11.01 -8.10
CA GLN A 6 -15.36 -11.42 -7.94
C GLN A 6 -15.63 -12.16 -6.62
N SER A 7 -14.60 -12.72 -5.98
CA SER A 7 -14.71 -13.45 -4.72
C SER A 7 -14.36 -12.63 -3.48
N ILE A 8 -13.96 -11.36 -3.61
CA ILE A 8 -13.68 -10.47 -2.47
C ILE A 8 -14.86 -10.50 -1.48
N PRO A 9 -14.63 -10.77 -0.18
CA PRO A 9 -15.68 -10.69 0.83
C PRO A 9 -16.10 -9.24 1.08
N ASP A 10 -17.38 -9.05 1.39
CA ASP A 10 -17.92 -7.72 1.74
C ASP A 10 -17.26 -7.13 3.01
N SER A 11 -16.66 -7.97 3.87
CA SER A 11 -15.87 -7.50 5.02
C SER A 11 -14.60 -6.72 4.61
N ILE A 12 -14.12 -6.88 3.37
CA ILE A 12 -12.96 -6.16 2.85
C ILE A 12 -13.41 -4.86 2.16
N ILE A 13 -14.46 -4.92 1.32
CA ILE A 13 -15.02 -3.76 0.61
C ILE A 13 -16.55 -3.81 0.72
N PRO A 14 -17.14 -3.22 1.77
CA PRO A 14 -18.56 -3.43 2.09
C PRO A 14 -19.52 -2.66 1.18
N TYR A 15 -19.02 -1.72 0.38
CA TYR A 15 -19.85 -0.83 -0.43
C TYR A 15 -19.79 -1.10 -1.93
N ILE A 16 -18.90 -2.00 -2.39
CA ILE A 16 -18.83 -2.41 -3.81
C ILE A 16 -19.42 -3.82 -3.92
N GLU A 17 -20.70 -3.88 -4.29
CA GLU A 17 -21.46 -5.11 -4.42
C GLU A 17 -20.94 -5.98 -5.57
N ARG A 18 -21.27 -7.27 -5.54
CA ARG A 18 -20.83 -8.23 -6.56
C ARG A 18 -21.21 -7.82 -7.99
N SER A 19 -22.38 -7.22 -8.18
CA SER A 19 -22.84 -6.71 -9.49
C SER A 19 -21.91 -5.62 -10.02
N GLN A 20 -21.54 -4.66 -9.18
CA GLN A 20 -20.61 -3.58 -9.51
C GLN A 20 -19.20 -4.12 -9.78
N ARG A 21 -18.77 -5.14 -9.03
CA ARG A 21 -17.50 -5.83 -9.29
C ARG A 21 -17.49 -6.51 -10.64
N GLN A 22 -18.60 -7.16 -11.04
CA GLN A 22 -18.76 -7.74 -12.37
C GLN A 22 -18.74 -6.67 -13.46
N GLU A 23 -19.48 -5.58 -13.27
CA GLU A 23 -19.52 -4.46 -14.21
C GLU A 23 -18.13 -3.85 -14.47
N MET A 24 -17.31 -3.67 -13.42
CA MET A 24 -15.90 -3.25 -13.60
C MET A 24 -15.13 -4.18 -14.53
N THR A 25 -15.26 -5.50 -14.37
CA THR A 25 -14.54 -6.47 -15.21
C THR A 25 -15.06 -6.51 -16.64
N ASP A 26 -16.36 -6.28 -16.83
CA ASP A 26 -16.99 -6.20 -18.15
C ASP A 26 -16.49 -4.96 -18.92
N PHE A 27 -16.39 -3.80 -18.24
CA PHE A 27 -15.82 -2.59 -18.82
C PHE A 27 -14.38 -2.78 -19.27
N ILE A 28 -13.55 -3.46 -18.49
CA ILE A 28 -12.16 -3.78 -18.88
C ILE A 28 -12.14 -4.66 -20.13
N ALA A 29 -12.99 -5.68 -20.19
CA ALA A 29 -13.08 -6.56 -21.36
C ALA A 29 -13.53 -5.81 -22.63
N MET A 30 -14.34 -4.74 -22.47
CA MET A 30 -14.77 -3.85 -23.54
C MET A 30 -13.76 -2.75 -23.89
N GLY A 31 -12.63 -2.65 -23.17
CA GLY A 31 -11.67 -1.56 -23.33
C GLY A 31 -12.18 -0.19 -22.85
N ALA A 32 -13.20 -0.18 -21.99
CA ALA A 32 -13.79 1.01 -21.38
C ALA A 32 -13.17 1.30 -20.01
N GLU A 33 -13.45 2.49 -19.48
CA GLU A 33 -13.05 2.85 -18.12
C GLU A 33 -13.84 2.04 -17.09
N ALA A 34 -13.13 1.30 -16.23
CA ALA A 34 -13.71 0.36 -15.27
C ALA A 34 -14.22 1.06 -13.99
N LYS A 35 -15.16 1.99 -14.18
CA LYS A 35 -15.67 2.87 -13.14
C LYS A 35 -17.14 2.60 -12.86
N VAL A 36 -17.49 2.47 -11.58
CA VAL A 36 -18.87 2.18 -11.16
C VAL A 36 -19.30 3.10 -10.02
N ARG A 37 -20.61 3.34 -9.93
CA ARG A 37 -21.21 4.03 -8.79
C ARG A 37 -21.57 3.01 -7.71
N HIS A 38 -21.08 3.22 -6.51
CA HIS A 38 -21.23 2.27 -5.40
C HIS A 38 -22.31 2.70 -4.40
N ALA A 39 -22.65 1.85 -3.43
CA ALA A 39 -23.80 2.03 -2.54
C ALA A 39 -23.76 3.31 -1.68
N LEU A 40 -22.56 3.86 -1.45
CA LEU A 40 -22.35 5.13 -0.72
C LEU A 40 -22.49 6.37 -1.61
N GLN A 41 -23.10 6.22 -2.80
CA GLN A 41 -23.36 7.29 -3.78
C GLN A 41 -22.11 7.93 -4.41
N GLY A 42 -20.90 7.45 -4.07
CA GLY A 42 -19.63 7.80 -4.71
C GLY A 42 -19.28 6.88 -5.87
N GLU A 43 -18.06 7.04 -6.37
CA GLU A 43 -17.53 6.28 -7.51
C GLU A 43 -16.24 5.55 -7.13
N SER A 44 -16.11 4.32 -7.63
CA SER A 44 -14.90 3.52 -7.52
C SER A 44 -14.43 3.11 -8.90
N LYS A 45 -13.12 3.01 -9.07
CA LYS A 45 -12.49 2.70 -10.35
C LYS A 45 -11.46 1.59 -10.18
N MET A 46 -11.50 0.59 -11.06
CA MET A 46 -10.39 -0.34 -11.25
C MET A 46 -9.40 0.27 -12.23
N ASP A 47 -8.27 0.74 -11.70
CA ASP A 47 -7.24 1.43 -12.48
C ASP A 47 -6.34 0.45 -13.23
N THR A 48 -6.09 -0.71 -12.64
CA THR A 48 -5.24 -1.75 -13.24
C THR A 48 -5.68 -3.12 -12.78
N ILE A 49 -5.69 -4.08 -13.70
CA ILE A 49 -5.77 -5.51 -13.42
C ILE A 49 -4.78 -6.26 -14.31
N THR A 50 -3.99 -7.14 -13.71
CA THR A 50 -3.07 -8.03 -14.40
C THR A 50 -3.32 -9.48 -13.99
N SER A 51 -2.43 -10.39 -14.40
CA SER A 51 -2.47 -11.79 -13.96
C SER A 51 -2.29 -11.97 -12.45
N ASP A 52 -1.69 -11.02 -11.75
CA ASP A 52 -1.27 -11.13 -10.34
C ASP A 52 -1.45 -9.85 -9.52
N TYR A 53 -1.89 -8.74 -10.11
CA TYR A 53 -2.02 -7.44 -9.45
C TYR A 53 -3.35 -6.75 -9.78
N ILE A 54 -3.88 -5.99 -8.82
CA ILE A 54 -5.00 -5.05 -8.99
C ILE A 54 -4.65 -3.73 -8.31
N HIS A 55 -4.93 -2.61 -8.97
CA HIS A 55 -4.99 -1.28 -8.36
C HIS A 55 -6.40 -0.73 -8.48
N LEU A 56 -6.93 -0.20 -7.37
CA LEU A 56 -8.26 0.39 -7.28
C LEU A 56 -8.20 1.74 -6.58
N THR A 57 -8.81 2.73 -7.22
CA THR A 57 -9.24 3.96 -6.57
C THR A 57 -10.64 3.73 -6.04
N LEU A 58 -10.76 3.51 -4.72
CA LEU A 58 -12.03 3.22 -4.09
C LEU A 58 -12.89 4.47 -3.93
N ASN A 59 -12.26 5.60 -3.60
CA ASN A 59 -12.84 6.93 -3.60
C ASN A 59 -11.70 7.99 -3.59
N GLU A 60 -12.04 9.27 -3.48
CA GLU A 60 -11.09 10.39 -3.50
C GLU A 60 -10.00 10.34 -2.40
N SER A 61 -10.26 9.63 -1.31
CA SER A 61 -9.38 9.56 -0.13
C SER A 61 -8.92 8.14 0.17
N MET A 62 -9.17 7.15 -0.71
CA MET A 62 -8.81 5.77 -0.43
C MET A 62 -8.46 4.99 -1.69
N GLN A 63 -7.33 4.31 -1.64
CA GLN A 63 -6.87 3.38 -2.67
C GLN A 63 -6.65 2.00 -2.08
N MET A 64 -6.70 0.99 -2.94
CA MET A 64 -6.39 -0.38 -2.58
C MET A 64 -5.55 -1.04 -3.66
N GLU A 65 -4.51 -1.74 -3.25
CA GLU A 65 -3.70 -2.60 -4.09
C GLU A 65 -3.83 -4.05 -3.62
N LEU A 66 -3.93 -4.98 -4.55
CA LEU A 66 -3.98 -6.41 -4.26
C LEU A 66 -2.96 -7.12 -5.13
N LYS A 67 -2.06 -7.90 -4.54
CA LYS A 67 -1.08 -8.69 -5.26
C LYS A 67 -1.11 -10.15 -4.83
N ARG A 68 -1.05 -11.06 -5.80
CA ARG A 68 -0.85 -12.49 -5.57
C ARG A 68 0.64 -12.79 -5.50
N LEU A 69 1.10 -13.32 -4.37
CA LEU A 69 2.50 -13.56 -4.07
C LEU A 69 2.79 -15.07 -3.95
N PRO A 70 3.92 -15.57 -4.49
CA PRO A 70 4.29 -16.98 -4.33
C PRO A 70 4.63 -17.27 -2.86
N HIS A 71 4.13 -18.37 -2.29
CA HIS A 71 4.43 -18.76 -0.91
C HIS A 71 5.41 -19.92 -0.89
N GLU A 72 6.27 -19.98 0.12
CA GLU A 72 7.17 -21.11 0.29
C GLU A 72 6.38 -22.37 0.64
N GLY A 73 6.62 -23.47 -0.09
CA GLY A 73 6.05 -24.77 0.23
C GLY A 73 4.58 -24.97 -0.10
N GLY A 74 3.94 -24.08 -0.88
CA GLY A 74 2.54 -24.24 -1.24
C GLY A 74 2.00 -23.24 -2.26
N ASP A 75 0.67 -23.07 -2.24
CA ASP A 75 -0.06 -22.16 -3.12
C ASP A 75 0.25 -20.69 -2.82
N SER A 76 0.06 -19.82 -3.82
CA SER A 76 0.22 -18.38 -3.63
C SER A 76 -0.74 -17.80 -2.58
N ILE A 77 -0.31 -16.73 -1.91
CA ILE A 77 -1.13 -15.94 -0.99
C ILE A 77 -1.52 -14.60 -1.63
N LEU A 78 -2.41 -13.86 -0.96
CA LEU A 78 -2.81 -12.52 -1.34
C LEU A 78 -2.22 -11.50 -0.36
N CYS A 79 -1.59 -10.45 -0.88
CA CYS A 79 -1.19 -9.27 -0.13
C CYS A 79 -2.10 -8.11 -0.55
N LEU A 80 -2.76 -7.50 0.42
CA LEU A 80 -3.69 -6.40 0.22
C LEU A 80 -3.17 -5.18 0.97
N VAL A 81 -2.96 -4.08 0.24
CA VAL A 81 -2.58 -2.78 0.81
C VAL A 81 -3.77 -1.85 0.69
N LYS A 82 -4.23 -1.29 1.81
CA LYS A 82 -5.19 -0.18 1.83
C LYS A 82 -4.44 1.08 2.17
N THR A 83 -4.65 2.13 1.41
CA THR A 83 -3.98 3.43 1.60
C THR A 83 -5.03 4.51 1.74
N TRP A 84 -4.95 5.29 2.81
CA TRP A 84 -5.82 6.43 3.07
C TRP A 84 -5.09 7.74 2.74
N GLY A 85 -5.78 8.59 1.98
CA GLY A 85 -5.36 9.94 1.67
C GLY A 85 -5.72 10.88 2.83
N GLY A 86 -4.75 11.15 3.71
CA GLY A 86 -4.79 12.25 4.67
C GLY A 86 -3.75 13.32 4.32
N PRO A 87 -3.50 14.32 5.20
CA PRO A 87 -2.45 15.32 4.95
C PRO A 87 -1.08 14.67 4.65
N CYS A 88 -0.86 13.44 5.12
CA CYS A 88 0.11 12.49 4.60
C CYS A 88 -0.57 11.13 4.42
N GLN A 89 -0.08 10.33 3.47
CA GLN A 89 -0.61 8.98 3.24
C GLN A 89 -0.24 8.04 4.38
N GLU A 90 -1.15 7.13 4.70
CA GLU A 90 -0.95 6.01 5.60
C GLU A 90 -1.53 4.75 4.97
N SER A 91 -0.85 3.62 5.14
CA SER A 91 -1.31 2.34 4.62
C SER A 91 -1.38 1.27 5.70
N GLU A 92 -2.26 0.30 5.51
CA GLU A 92 -2.25 -0.98 6.22
C GLU A 92 -2.07 -2.13 5.23
N VAL A 93 -1.30 -3.14 5.66
CA VAL A 93 -0.95 -4.31 4.85
C VAL A 93 -1.54 -5.56 5.50
N TYR A 94 -2.33 -6.28 4.72
CA TYR A 94 -3.01 -7.50 5.14
C TYR A 94 -2.60 -8.67 4.25
N PHE A 95 -2.58 -9.86 4.82
CA PHE A 95 -2.29 -11.09 4.10
C PHE A 95 -3.45 -12.06 4.23
N TYR A 96 -3.80 -12.72 3.13
CA TYR A 96 -4.87 -13.69 3.06
C TYR A 96 -4.47 -14.92 2.26
N SER A 97 -5.10 -16.07 2.54
CA SER A 97 -5.14 -17.17 1.59
C SER A 97 -5.95 -16.79 0.34
N GLN A 98 -5.96 -17.65 -0.69
CA GLN A 98 -6.79 -17.42 -1.89
C GLN A 98 -8.30 -17.52 -1.59
N ASP A 99 -8.67 -18.18 -0.49
CA ASP A 99 -10.04 -18.25 0.03
C ASP A 99 -10.36 -17.13 1.04
N TRP A 100 -9.56 -16.05 1.03
CA TRP A 100 -9.75 -14.86 1.86
C TRP A 100 -9.67 -15.09 3.37
N GLN A 101 -9.01 -16.17 3.81
CA GLN A 101 -8.74 -16.40 5.23
C GLN A 101 -7.53 -15.56 5.67
N PRO A 102 -7.62 -14.75 6.74
CA PRO A 102 -6.51 -13.95 7.22
C PRO A 102 -5.28 -14.81 7.57
N LEU A 103 -4.10 -14.35 7.20
CA LEU A 103 -2.83 -14.98 7.52
C LEU A 103 -2.03 -14.13 8.52
N ALA A 104 -1.46 -14.78 9.53
CA ALA A 104 -0.64 -14.13 10.55
C ALA A 104 0.79 -13.89 10.05
N ILE A 105 0.94 -12.96 9.11
CA ILE A 105 2.24 -12.51 8.59
C ILE A 105 2.53 -11.13 9.16
N ALA A 106 3.76 -10.91 9.64
CA ALA A 106 4.14 -9.66 10.28
C ALA A 106 3.95 -8.46 9.34
N ASN A 107 3.33 -7.38 9.84
CA ASN A 107 3.12 -6.17 9.06
C ASN A 107 4.50 -5.53 8.73
N PRO A 108 4.85 -5.38 7.44
CA PRO A 108 6.16 -4.86 7.05
C PRO A 108 6.37 -3.38 7.42
N LEU A 109 5.31 -2.64 7.73
CA LEU A 109 5.35 -1.22 8.03
C LEU A 109 5.67 -0.91 9.49
N ALA A 110 5.42 -1.86 10.41
CA ALA A 110 5.52 -1.64 11.85
C ALA A 110 6.87 -1.03 12.27
N LYS A 111 7.98 -1.62 11.80
CA LYS A 111 9.33 -1.14 12.12
C LYS A 111 9.62 0.29 11.63
N TYR A 112 8.99 0.72 10.54
CA TYR A 112 9.21 2.06 9.96
C TYR A 112 8.39 3.15 10.64
N ARG A 113 7.31 2.76 11.33
CA ARG A 113 6.54 3.66 12.21
C ARG A 113 7.27 3.90 13.53
N GLU A 114 7.96 2.88 14.05
CA GLU A 114 8.72 2.96 15.31
C GLU A 114 10.12 3.55 15.12
N ASN A 115 10.83 3.11 14.09
CA ASN A 115 12.21 3.46 13.82
C ASN A 115 12.36 3.94 12.38
N PRO A 116 12.02 5.22 12.11
CA PRO A 116 12.09 5.77 10.76
C PRO A 116 13.53 5.72 10.22
N LEU A 117 13.70 5.30 8.97
CA LEU A 117 14.99 5.41 8.30
C LEU A 117 15.28 6.87 7.94
N LEU A 118 16.24 7.46 8.64
CA LEU A 118 16.75 8.80 8.39
C LEU A 118 18.16 8.71 7.77
N SER A 119 18.37 9.44 6.69
CA SER A 119 19.67 9.60 6.04
C SER A 119 20.00 11.08 5.97
N ARG A 120 21.25 11.46 6.26
CA ARG A 120 21.67 12.86 6.17
C ARG A 120 21.91 13.23 4.70
N PRO A 121 21.22 14.25 4.15
CA PRO A 121 21.55 14.78 2.84
C PRO A 121 22.91 15.49 2.86
N ASP A 122 23.65 15.45 1.75
CA ASP A 122 24.95 16.14 1.63
C ASP A 122 24.84 17.66 1.83
N THR A 123 23.65 18.23 1.63
CA THR A 123 23.35 19.65 1.82
C THR A 123 23.07 20.04 3.28
N MET A 124 23.14 19.11 4.23
CA MET A 124 22.78 19.33 5.64
C MET A 124 23.98 19.08 6.56
N SER A 125 24.22 20.00 7.52
CA SER A 125 25.28 19.83 8.50
C SER A 125 24.96 18.67 9.47
N PRO A 126 25.99 18.00 10.05
CA PRO A 126 25.79 16.96 11.07
C PRO A 126 24.93 17.44 12.25
N GLU A 127 25.17 18.66 12.74
CA GLU A 127 24.47 19.23 13.89
C GLU A 127 23.00 19.48 13.57
N LYS A 128 22.71 19.96 12.36
CA LYS A 128 21.33 20.16 11.93
C LYS A 128 20.58 18.85 11.74
N PHE A 129 21.27 17.83 11.25
CA PHE A 129 20.72 16.49 11.10
C PHE A 129 20.37 15.88 12.46
N GLU A 130 21.25 16.01 13.46
CA GLU A 130 20.99 15.55 14.83
C GLU A 130 19.78 16.30 15.44
N GLU A 131 19.76 17.63 15.35
CA GLU A 131 18.64 18.46 15.83
C GLU A 131 17.29 18.03 15.23
N LEU A 132 17.23 17.83 13.90
CA LEU A 132 16.01 17.43 13.21
C LEU A 132 15.62 15.99 13.52
N SER A 133 16.59 15.08 13.67
CA SER A 133 16.33 13.67 14.02
C SER A 133 15.65 13.55 15.38
N HIS A 134 16.05 14.37 16.36
CA HIS A 134 15.40 14.42 17.68
C HIS A 134 13.97 14.97 17.68
N LYS A 135 13.58 15.71 16.63
CA LYS A 135 12.20 16.21 16.47
C LYS A 135 11.27 15.14 15.91
N VAL A 136 11.79 14.06 15.33
CA VAL A 136 10.95 12.99 14.78
C VAL A 136 10.30 12.20 15.91
N GLY A 137 9.00 12.41 16.11
CA GLY A 137 8.21 11.72 17.12
C GLY A 137 7.18 10.76 16.53
N PHE A 138 6.20 11.30 15.80
CA PHE A 138 5.11 10.52 15.19
C PHE A 138 5.34 10.34 13.70
N VAL A 139 5.39 9.07 13.26
CA VAL A 139 5.66 8.69 11.87
C VAL A 139 4.48 7.91 11.31
N LEU A 140 4.00 8.34 10.15
CA LEU A 140 3.10 7.53 9.32
C LEU A 140 3.91 6.78 8.27
N ALA A 141 3.49 5.55 7.99
CA ALA A 141 4.06 4.72 6.93
C ALA A 141 2.99 4.39 5.90
N ALA A 142 3.29 4.69 4.63
CA ALA A 142 2.51 4.28 3.47
C ALA A 142 3.28 3.21 2.69
N ALA A 143 2.55 2.42 1.90
CA ALA A 143 3.12 1.35 1.11
C ALA A 143 2.55 1.34 -0.30
N SER A 144 3.34 0.88 -1.27
CA SER A 144 2.89 0.61 -2.64
C SER A 144 3.45 -0.70 -3.15
N LEU A 145 2.57 -1.53 -3.71
CA LEU A 145 2.92 -2.82 -4.30
C LEU A 145 3.40 -2.63 -5.73
N SER A 146 4.45 -3.33 -6.11
CA SER A 146 4.92 -3.29 -7.50
C SER A 146 3.98 -4.08 -8.43
N PRO A 147 3.53 -3.47 -9.55
CA PRO A 147 2.75 -4.17 -10.55
C PRO A 147 3.59 -5.17 -11.36
N THR A 148 4.91 -5.05 -11.37
CA THR A 148 5.81 -5.81 -12.26
C THR A 148 6.65 -6.88 -11.55
N ASP A 149 6.87 -6.74 -10.24
CA ASP A 149 7.65 -7.71 -9.46
C ASP A 149 7.09 -7.87 -8.04
N ASN A 150 7.67 -8.78 -7.26
CA ASN A 150 7.23 -9.07 -5.89
C ASN A 150 7.90 -8.15 -4.86
N SER A 151 7.88 -6.84 -5.12
CA SER A 151 8.38 -5.83 -4.20
C SER A 151 7.27 -4.94 -3.61
N LEU A 152 7.57 -4.36 -2.45
CA LEU A 152 6.75 -3.39 -1.74
C LEU A 152 7.64 -2.19 -1.41
N SER A 153 7.25 -1.01 -1.88
CA SER A 153 7.88 0.25 -1.49
C SER A 153 7.23 0.80 -0.24
N VAL A 154 8.03 1.28 0.71
CA VAL A 154 7.58 1.92 1.94
C VAL A 154 7.99 3.38 1.94
N TYR A 155 7.05 4.26 2.26
CA TYR A 155 7.24 5.69 2.35
C TYR A 155 6.91 6.14 3.76
N GLN A 156 7.73 7.02 4.32
CA GLN A 156 7.55 7.54 5.68
C GLN A 156 7.20 9.03 5.64
N SER A 157 6.44 9.50 6.62
CA SER A 157 6.10 10.91 6.77
C SER A 157 5.94 11.31 8.24
N VAL A 158 6.13 12.60 8.53
CA VAL A 158 6.11 13.18 9.89
C VAL A 158 5.06 14.29 9.99
N PRO A 159 3.76 13.96 10.08
CA PRO A 159 2.69 14.94 9.87
C PRO A 159 2.55 15.99 10.98
N LEU A 160 3.15 15.77 12.16
CA LEU A 160 2.96 16.63 13.33
C LEU A 160 3.97 17.79 13.46
N LEU A 161 4.90 17.92 12.52
CA LEU A 161 5.93 18.95 12.56
C LEU A 161 5.49 20.22 11.82
N SER A 162 6.15 21.35 12.14
CA SER A 162 5.97 22.61 11.42
C SER A 162 6.24 22.40 9.92
N ALA A 163 5.61 23.20 9.06
CA ALA A 163 5.78 23.08 7.62
C ALA A 163 7.27 23.18 7.20
N GLU A 164 8.04 24.03 7.87
CA GLU A 164 9.48 24.20 7.62
C GLU A 164 10.29 22.95 8.02
N ASP A 165 10.10 22.44 9.24
CA ASP A 165 10.84 21.26 9.70
C ASP A 165 10.41 20.01 8.92
N ASN A 166 9.13 19.90 8.58
CA ASN A 166 8.59 18.82 7.76
C ASN A 166 9.25 18.80 6.36
N GLN A 167 9.40 19.95 5.70
CA GLN A 167 10.11 20.03 4.41
C GLN A 167 11.56 19.56 4.52
N LYS A 168 12.28 19.93 5.58
CA LYS A 168 13.67 19.50 5.79
C LYS A 168 13.75 18.00 6.11
N ILE A 169 12.89 17.49 6.99
CA ILE A 169 12.89 16.07 7.38
C ILE A 169 12.43 15.17 6.23
N LYS A 170 11.54 15.63 5.35
CA LYS A 170 11.20 14.90 4.12
C LYS A 170 12.43 14.55 3.28
N THR A 171 13.45 15.42 3.26
CA THR A 171 14.71 15.12 2.54
C THR A 171 15.58 14.09 3.26
N MET A 172 15.35 13.87 4.55
CA MET A 172 16.04 12.85 5.35
C MET A 172 15.36 11.48 5.30
N LEU A 173 14.07 11.41 4.96
CA LEU A 173 13.29 10.18 4.95
C LEU A 173 13.51 9.44 3.63
N THR A 174 14.20 8.30 3.70
CA THR A 174 14.53 7.51 2.51
C THR A 174 13.43 6.47 2.25
N PRO A 175 12.79 6.45 1.06
CA PRO A 175 11.90 5.37 0.68
C PRO A 175 12.62 4.02 0.68
N VAL A 176 11.91 2.96 1.06
CA VAL A 176 12.51 1.65 1.26
C VAL A 176 11.86 0.62 0.37
N SER A 177 12.67 -0.09 -0.42
CA SER A 177 12.18 -1.21 -1.22
C SER A 177 12.39 -2.52 -0.47
N LEU A 178 11.30 -3.26 -0.28
CA LEU A 178 11.28 -4.58 0.29
C LEU A 178 10.97 -5.62 -0.79
N LYS A 179 11.61 -6.77 -0.73
CA LYS A 179 11.33 -7.90 -1.62
C LYS A 179 10.65 -9.02 -0.85
N TRP A 180 9.63 -9.60 -1.45
CA TRP A 180 8.98 -10.80 -0.94
C TRP A 180 9.91 -12.00 -1.06
N ASN A 181 10.13 -12.74 0.03
CA ASN A 181 11.03 -13.89 0.05
C ASN A 181 10.31 -15.26 0.10
N GLY A 182 8.99 -15.28 -0.08
CA GLY A 182 8.17 -16.49 0.09
C GLY A 182 7.41 -16.54 1.42
N GLN A 183 7.92 -15.86 2.46
CA GLN A 183 7.31 -15.84 3.80
C GLN A 183 6.89 -14.43 4.25
N GLY A 184 7.64 -13.40 3.83
CA GLY A 184 7.43 -12.03 4.24
C GLY A 184 8.22 -11.04 3.37
N PHE A 185 7.90 -9.75 3.49
CA PHE A 185 8.70 -8.69 2.89
C PHE A 185 9.96 -8.43 3.71
N LYS A 186 11.14 -8.45 3.05
CA LYS A 186 12.46 -8.21 3.66
C LYS A 186 13.23 -7.17 2.86
N LEU A 187 14.16 -6.48 3.53
CA LEU A 187 15.07 -5.56 2.86
C LEU A 187 15.91 -6.34 1.85
N THR A 188 15.97 -5.83 0.63
CA THR A 188 16.94 -6.27 -0.35
C THR A 188 18.29 -5.70 0.06
N ASN A 189 19.18 -6.54 0.61
CA ASN A 189 20.58 -6.14 0.74
C ASN A 189 21.14 -6.10 -0.69
N THR A 190 21.36 -4.89 -1.23
CA THR A 190 22.28 -4.67 -2.35
C THR A 190 23.71 -4.90 -1.90
#